data_AF-A0A0P1HDQ5-F1
#
_entry.id   AF-A0A0P1HDQ5-F1
#
_cell.length_a   1.000
_cell.length_b   1.000
_cell.length_c   1.000
_cell.angle_alpha   90.00
_cell.angle_beta   90.00
_cell.angle_gamma   90.00
#
_symmetry.space_group_name_H-M   'P 1'
#
loop_
_entity.id
_entity.type
_entity.pdbx_description
1 polymer ?
#
loop_
_entity_poly.entity_id
_entity_poly.type
_entity_poly.pdbx_seq_one_letter_code
_entity_poly.pdbx_strand_id
1 'polypeptide(L)'
;MHHFIDRRANPKGKSLGNRQRFLRRARENIKERVDQSVRGKSIQSGSGVPDGGEKVTIPSRGLKEPRFFHSSKGGLRRHVLPGNKDFVVGDTIKRPQGGAGQGGRKASEEGDGEDEFSFTLTQEEYLEILFEGLELPDLVEKATVETETIGTRRAGLTTAGTPNNLNLVRTMRNSLGRRIALQRPTTKSQRDLEEQIAELEALDDRTPPQEDFLEALRKKLDGIIRKRKVVGYIDPLDLRYDTFVPEKIRNSRAVVFCLMDVSGSMQEREKDLAKRFFLLLHLFLERCYEHTELVFVRHTHHAQEVDEETFFYARETGGTIVSTALEKMKEIIEERYPPDEWNIYGAQASDGENFGNDSVRCKKLLLNDLLPVSQFYAYVEIVDEAAEMLLNNPEAGEDLWQNYREVKAQAQHFEMQRVSQPGHIYPIFREFFLPKVKGAQYAGS
;
A
#
# COMPACT_ATOMS: atom_id res chain seq x y z
N MET A 1 7.22 -3.32 4.74
CA MET A 1 6.24 -3.30 5.85
C MET A 1 6.28 -1.89 6.44
N HIS A 2 5.24 -1.08 6.22
CA HIS A 2 5.26 0.35 6.51
C HIS A 2 5.37 0.67 8.00
N HIS A 3 6.33 1.51 8.39
CA HIS A 3 6.47 1.99 9.76
C HIS A 3 5.90 3.41 9.89
N PHE A 4 4.58 3.53 9.86
CA PHE A 4 3.92 4.77 10.28
C PHE A 4 4.10 4.92 11.79
N ILE A 5 5.09 5.72 12.21
CA ILE A 5 5.32 6.03 13.62
C ILE A 5 4.29 7.07 14.05
N ASP A 6 3.14 6.60 14.53
CA ASP A 6 2.20 7.43 15.28
C ASP A 6 2.87 7.86 16.60
N ARG A 7 3.45 9.07 16.62
CA ARG A 7 4.17 9.64 17.77
C ARG A 7 3.25 10.03 18.94
N ARG A 8 1.94 9.81 18.84
CA ARG A 8 1.01 10.14 19.93
C ARG A 8 1.19 9.16 21.08
N ALA A 9 1.30 9.69 22.30
CA ALA A 9 1.21 8.89 23.51
C ALA A 9 -0.13 8.15 23.51
N ASN A 10 -0.10 6.83 23.35
CA ASN A 10 -1.29 5.99 23.25
C ASN A 10 -2.16 6.19 24.51
N PRO A 11 -3.32 6.87 24.43
CA PRO A 11 -4.15 7.05 25.61
C PRO A 11 -4.68 5.68 26.01
N LYS A 12 -4.30 5.23 27.20
CA LYS A 12 -4.66 3.93 27.78
C LYS A 12 -6.18 3.71 27.62
N GLY A 13 -6.58 2.76 26.77
CA GLY A 13 -7.99 2.32 26.68
C GLY A 13 -8.60 2.08 25.29
N LYS A 14 -7.88 2.23 24.17
CA LYS A 14 -8.49 2.04 22.84
C LYS A 14 -8.40 0.60 22.32
N SER A 15 -9.51 0.08 21.78
CA SER A 15 -9.57 -1.23 21.11
C SER A 15 -8.66 -1.23 19.87
N LEU A 16 -7.87 -2.31 19.68
CA LEU A 16 -6.98 -2.47 18.52
C LEU A 16 -7.72 -2.29 17.18
N GLY A 17 -8.98 -2.73 17.11
CA GLY A 17 -9.79 -2.61 15.90
C GLY A 17 -10.10 -1.17 15.50
N ASN A 18 -10.34 -0.28 16.47
CA ASN A 18 -10.59 1.14 16.18
C ASN A 18 -9.32 1.83 15.67
N ARG A 19 -8.16 1.49 16.25
CA ARG A 19 -6.86 2.00 15.79
C ARG A 19 -6.57 1.55 14.35
N GLN A 20 -6.81 0.29 14.03
CA GLN A 20 -6.62 -0.22 12.66
C GLN A 20 -7.55 0.49 11.65
N ARG A 21 -8.82 0.74 12.01
CA ARG A 21 -9.76 1.49 11.17
C ARG A 21 -9.39 2.96 11.00
N PHE A 22 -8.76 3.58 12.01
CA PHE A 22 -8.23 4.93 11.93
C PHE A 22 -7.03 4.99 10.99
N LEU A 23 -6.04 4.11 11.18
CA LEU A 23 -4.86 4.04 10.33
C LEU A 23 -5.21 3.79 8.86
N ARG A 24 -6.18 2.91 8.59
CA ARG A 24 -6.66 2.67 7.22
C ARG A 24 -7.26 3.94 6.59
N ARG A 25 -8.13 4.65 7.30
CA ARG A 25 -8.73 5.91 6.80
C ARG A 25 -7.69 7.01 6.61
N ALA A 26 -6.73 7.12 7.52
CA ALA A 26 -5.63 8.06 7.37
C ALA A 26 -4.81 7.76 6.12
N ARG A 27 -4.49 6.48 5.87
CA ARG A 27 -3.78 6.04 4.66
C ARG A 27 -4.55 6.33 3.38
N GLU A 28 -5.84 6.02 3.34
CA GLU A 28 -6.73 6.33 2.19
C GLU A 28 -6.72 7.83 1.88
N ASN A 29 -6.84 8.69 2.90
CA ASN A 29 -6.78 10.14 2.72
C ASN A 29 -5.40 10.63 2.25
N ILE A 30 -4.31 10.04 2.76
CA ILE A 30 -2.95 10.37 2.29
C ILE A 30 -2.81 10.01 0.81
N LYS A 31 -3.23 8.80 0.42
CA LYS A 31 -3.19 8.33 -0.97
C LYS A 31 -3.98 9.25 -1.90
N GLU A 32 -5.21 9.61 -1.52
CA GLU A 32 -6.03 10.53 -2.31
C GLU A 32 -5.36 11.90 -2.47
N ARG A 33 -4.70 12.39 -1.42
CA ARG A 33 -3.98 13.68 -1.47
C ARG A 33 -2.69 13.63 -2.26
N VAL A 34 -1.94 12.54 -2.18
CA VAL A 34 -0.76 12.28 -3.02
C VAL A 34 -1.19 12.24 -4.49
N ASP A 35 -2.23 11.47 -4.82
CA ASP A 35 -2.80 11.40 -6.17
C ASP A 35 -3.27 12.78 -6.69
N GLN A 36 -3.89 13.60 -5.83
CA GLN A 36 -4.30 14.97 -6.18
C GLN A 36 -3.12 15.93 -6.30
N SER A 37 -2.09 15.80 -5.47
CA SER A 37 -0.87 16.64 -5.52
C SER A 37 -0.18 16.48 -6.87
N VAL A 38 -0.06 15.24 -7.36
CA VAL A 38 0.56 14.92 -8.65
C VAL A 38 -0.25 15.48 -9.82
N ARG A 39 -1.58 15.44 -9.74
CA ARG A 39 -2.46 16.01 -10.78
C ARG A 39 -2.42 17.54 -10.82
N GLY A 40 -2.30 18.18 -9.66
CA GLY A 40 -2.35 19.64 -9.53
C GLY A 40 -0.99 20.34 -9.67
N LYS A 41 0.11 19.67 -9.31
CA LYS A 41 1.47 20.18 -9.53
C LYS A 41 1.98 19.63 -10.85
N SER A 42 2.21 20.52 -11.81
CA SER A 42 3.18 20.22 -12.86
C SER A 42 4.49 19.83 -12.17
N ILE A 43 5.07 18.69 -12.54
CA ILE A 43 6.41 18.26 -12.09
C ILE A 43 7.39 19.34 -12.60
N GLN A 44 7.48 20.49 -11.94
CA GLN A 44 8.30 21.60 -12.41
C GLN A 44 9.73 21.35 -11.97
N SER A 45 10.62 21.39 -12.96
CA SER A 45 12.07 21.55 -12.85
C SER A 45 12.84 20.35 -12.30
N GLY A 46 13.37 19.52 -13.20
CA GLY A 46 14.70 18.86 -13.13
C GLY A 46 15.00 17.87 -12.00
N SER A 47 14.23 17.87 -10.93
CA SER A 47 14.27 16.96 -9.79
C SER A 47 12.81 16.75 -9.37
N GLY A 48 12.13 15.86 -10.09
CA GLY A 48 10.70 15.58 -9.93
C GLY A 48 10.30 15.01 -8.56
N VAL A 49 11.25 14.92 -7.63
CA VAL A 49 11.03 14.57 -6.23
C VAL A 49 11.79 15.58 -5.37
N PRO A 50 11.14 16.22 -4.38
CA PRO A 50 11.85 17.11 -3.47
C PRO A 50 12.89 16.31 -2.69
N ASP A 51 14.18 16.65 -2.82
CA ASP A 51 15.28 16.07 -2.02
C ASP A 51 15.02 16.11 -0.50
N GLY A 52 14.12 17.00 -0.07
CA GLY A 52 13.73 17.20 1.33
C GLY A 52 12.41 16.54 1.78
N GLY A 53 11.76 15.74 0.93
CA GLY A 53 10.45 15.16 1.22
C GLY A 53 9.26 16.10 0.94
N GLU A 54 8.05 15.54 0.86
CA GLU A 54 6.83 16.30 0.53
C GLU A 54 5.95 16.55 1.75
N LYS A 55 5.53 17.80 1.93
CA LYS A 55 4.56 18.19 2.96
C LYS A 55 3.14 18.01 2.41
N VAL A 56 2.45 16.98 2.88
CA VAL A 56 1.04 16.70 2.54
C VAL A 56 0.16 17.12 3.71
N THR A 57 -0.77 18.03 3.44
CA THR A 57 -1.76 18.45 4.44
C THR A 57 -3.02 17.60 4.33
N ILE A 58 -3.47 17.02 5.44
CA ILE A 58 -4.67 16.20 5.54
C ILE A 58 -5.73 16.98 6.32
N PRO A 59 -6.94 17.13 5.78
CA PRO A 59 -8.02 17.79 6.47
C PRO A 59 -8.44 16.94 7.67
N SER A 60 -8.68 17.60 8.80
CA SER A 60 -9.14 16.95 10.03
C SER A 60 -10.55 16.33 9.89
N ARG A 61 -11.28 16.68 8.81
CA ARG A 61 -12.62 16.18 8.47
C ARG A 61 -12.58 14.71 8.03
N GLY A 62 -12.99 13.80 8.92
CA GLY A 62 -13.09 12.35 8.65
C GLY A 62 -12.11 11.49 9.46
N LEU A 63 -11.07 12.10 10.04
CA LEU A 63 -10.11 11.46 10.93
C LEU A 63 -10.62 11.32 12.39
N LYS A 64 -11.73 12.00 12.72
CA LYS A 64 -12.36 11.90 14.04
C LYS A 64 -12.96 10.51 14.25
N GLU A 65 -12.63 9.88 15.36
CA GLU A 65 -13.29 8.64 15.80
C GLU A 65 -14.75 8.94 16.17
N PRO A 66 -15.75 8.20 15.64
CA PRO A 66 -17.12 8.36 16.09
C PRO A 66 -17.21 7.98 17.57
N ARG A 67 -17.70 8.90 18.40
CA ARG A 67 -17.96 8.64 19.82
C ARG A 67 -19.45 8.43 20.01
N PHE A 68 -19.80 7.23 20.47
CA PHE A 68 -21.16 6.95 20.92
C PHE A 68 -21.28 7.40 22.37
N PHE A 69 -22.26 8.25 22.63
CA PHE A 69 -22.65 8.63 23.97
C PHE A 69 -24.10 8.20 24.20
N HIS A 70 -24.42 7.76 25.40
CA HIS A 70 -25.81 7.57 25.78
C HIS A 70 -26.51 8.93 25.72
N SER A 71 -27.52 9.05 24.84
CA SER A 71 -28.33 10.27 24.77
C SER A 71 -29.06 10.47 26.09
N SER A 72 -28.81 11.60 26.75
CA SER A 72 -29.56 11.99 27.96
C SER A 72 -31.04 12.30 27.69
N LYS A 73 -31.42 12.41 26.40
CA LYS A 73 -32.76 12.80 25.91
C LYS A 73 -33.45 11.71 25.08
N GLY A 74 -32.85 10.52 24.94
CA GLY A 74 -33.42 9.39 24.19
C GLY A 74 -34.09 8.35 25.08
N GLY A 75 -35.10 7.67 24.55
CA GLY A 75 -35.89 6.61 25.22
C GLY A 75 -37.36 6.99 25.45
N LEU A 76 -38.19 6.00 25.78
CA LEU A 76 -39.61 6.21 26.09
C LEU A 76 -39.72 6.70 27.53
N ARG A 77 -39.82 8.02 27.72
CA ARG A 77 -39.90 8.66 29.04
C ARG A 77 -41.30 9.17 29.32
N ARG A 78 -41.92 8.65 30.38
CA ARG A 78 -43.09 9.29 31.00
C ARG A 78 -42.58 10.30 32.02
N HIS A 79 -42.97 11.56 31.85
CA HIS A 79 -42.80 12.60 32.85
C HIS A 79 -44.18 13.17 33.17
N VAL A 80 -44.41 13.51 34.43
CA VAL A 80 -45.64 14.17 34.88
C VAL A 80 -45.32 15.67 34.92
N LEU A 81 -45.94 16.44 34.05
CA LEU A 81 -45.84 17.90 34.09
C LEU A 81 -46.85 18.43 35.11
N PRO A 82 -46.48 19.38 35.99
CA PRO A 82 -47.45 20.06 36.83
C PRO A 82 -48.48 20.76 35.94
N GLY A 83 -49.75 20.71 36.36
CA GLY A 83 -50.92 21.07 35.55
C GLY A 83 -50.75 22.33 34.71
N ASN A 84 -51.14 22.19 33.44
CA ASN A 84 -51.06 23.21 32.42
C ASN A 84 -52.02 24.38 32.73
N LYS A 85 -51.48 25.58 32.94
CA LYS A 85 -52.27 26.82 33.11
C LYS A 85 -52.23 27.72 31.87
N ASP A 86 -51.27 27.51 30.96
CA ASP A 86 -50.87 28.48 29.96
C ASP A 86 -50.97 28.00 28.50
N PHE A 87 -51.20 26.70 28.24
CA PHE A 87 -51.26 26.14 26.89
C PHE A 87 -52.62 25.47 26.61
N VAL A 88 -53.08 25.52 25.36
CA VAL A 88 -54.30 24.80 24.91
C VAL A 88 -53.91 23.63 24.01
N VAL A 89 -54.79 22.63 23.89
CA VAL A 89 -54.59 21.47 23.01
C VAL A 89 -54.38 21.96 21.57
N GLY A 90 -53.16 21.79 21.05
CA GLY A 90 -52.75 22.25 19.72
C GLY A 90 -51.50 23.13 19.71
N ASP A 91 -51.09 23.66 20.86
CA ASP A 91 -49.92 24.54 20.95
C ASP A 91 -48.59 23.77 20.81
N THR A 92 -47.68 24.31 20.00
CA THR A 92 -46.30 23.81 19.88
C THR A 92 -45.40 24.43 20.94
N ILE A 93 -44.85 23.59 21.82
CA ILE A 93 -43.87 24.02 22.85
C ILE A 93 -42.51 24.27 22.20
N LYS A 94 -41.91 25.44 22.46
CA LYS A 94 -40.55 25.74 21.99
C LYS A 94 -39.55 24.73 22.58
N ARG A 95 -38.71 24.15 21.72
CA ARG A 95 -37.66 23.20 22.13
C ARG A 95 -36.77 23.87 23.18
N PRO A 96 -36.55 23.26 24.37
CA PRO A 96 -35.73 23.89 25.40
C PRO A 96 -34.32 24.10 24.86
N GLN A 97 -33.83 25.34 24.96
CA GLN A 97 -32.43 25.65 24.69
C GLN A 97 -31.59 24.79 25.63
N GLY A 98 -30.75 23.93 25.05
CA GLY A 98 -29.85 23.09 25.82
C GLY A 98 -28.97 23.97 26.71
N GLY A 99 -28.81 23.56 27.97
CA GLY A 99 -27.98 24.24 28.95
C GLY A 99 -26.60 24.57 28.41
N ALA A 100 -26.11 25.73 28.85
CA ALA A 100 -24.87 26.38 28.53
C ALA A 100 -23.68 25.41 28.30
N GLY A 101 -23.35 25.22 27.03
CA GLY A 101 -21.98 25.06 26.55
C GLY A 101 -21.74 26.23 25.60
N GLN A 102 -20.91 27.18 26.01
CA GLN A 102 -20.57 28.39 25.28
C GLN A 102 -19.89 28.03 23.95
N GLY A 103 -20.67 27.81 22.91
CA GLY A 103 -20.22 27.67 21.52
C GLY A 103 -20.66 28.90 20.76
N GLY A 104 -19.99 30.02 21.01
CA GLY A 104 -20.25 31.28 20.32
C GLY A 104 -20.01 31.11 18.82
N ARG A 105 -21.08 31.21 18.03
CA ARG A 105 -21.01 31.46 16.59
C ARG A 105 -20.74 32.95 16.37
N LYS A 106 -19.55 33.39 16.74
CA LYS A 106 -18.90 34.57 16.17
C LYS A 106 -17.71 34.04 15.40
N ALA A 107 -17.83 34.06 14.08
CA ALA A 107 -16.68 33.91 13.21
C ALA A 107 -15.76 35.11 13.47
N SER A 108 -14.66 34.88 14.17
CA SER A 108 -13.49 35.75 14.08
C SER A 108 -12.81 35.48 12.74
N GLU A 109 -12.41 36.52 12.01
CA GLU A 109 -11.58 36.40 10.79
C GLU A 109 -10.14 35.95 11.07
N GLU A 110 -9.76 35.85 12.35
CA GLU A 110 -8.55 35.17 12.81
C GLU A 110 -8.99 34.02 13.71
N GLY A 111 -9.45 32.94 13.08
CA GLY A 111 -9.79 31.69 13.73
C GLY A 111 -8.75 30.65 13.35
N ASP A 112 -7.89 30.31 14.30
CA ASP A 112 -7.08 29.10 14.30
C ASP A 112 -8.02 27.90 14.15
N GLY A 113 -8.27 27.53 12.89
CA GLY A 113 -9.31 26.59 12.50
C GLY A 113 -8.80 25.18 12.63
N GLU A 114 -9.37 24.42 13.57
CA GLU A 114 -9.16 22.97 13.80
C GLU A 114 -7.96 22.38 13.05
N ASP A 115 -6.75 22.58 13.59
CA ASP A 115 -5.43 22.25 13.02
C ASP A 115 -5.48 21.26 11.85
N GLU A 116 -5.29 21.77 10.64
CA GLU A 116 -5.01 20.94 9.47
C GLU A 116 -3.72 20.15 9.76
N PHE A 117 -3.79 18.82 9.70
CA PHE A 117 -2.62 18.00 10.01
C PHE A 117 -1.69 17.98 8.80
N SER A 118 -0.56 18.69 8.89
CA SER A 118 0.51 18.56 7.90
C SER A 118 1.46 17.43 8.27
N PHE A 119 1.63 16.47 7.36
CA PHE A 119 2.62 15.41 7.45
C PHE A 119 3.76 15.72 6.48
N THR A 120 5.00 15.55 6.92
CA THR A 120 6.17 15.56 6.04
C THR A 120 6.50 14.11 5.71
N LEU A 121 6.26 13.70 4.47
CA LEU A 121 6.64 12.39 3.94
C LEU A 121 8.06 12.46 3.43
N THR A 122 8.84 11.40 3.63
CA THR A 122 10.12 11.28 2.92
C THR A 122 9.89 11.02 1.43
N GLN A 123 10.91 11.24 0.59
CA GLN A 123 10.86 10.90 -0.82
C GLN A 123 10.48 9.42 -1.05
N GLU A 124 11.09 8.52 -0.30
CA GLU A 124 10.82 7.07 -0.41
C GLU A 124 9.38 6.73 -0.03
N GLU A 125 8.85 7.33 1.04
CA GLU A 125 7.46 7.13 1.48
C GLU A 125 6.47 7.69 0.47
N TYR A 126 6.78 8.84 -0.11
CA TYR A 126 5.97 9.46 -1.14
C TYR A 126 5.87 8.58 -2.38
N LEU A 127 7.01 8.13 -2.92
CA LEU A 127 7.06 7.24 -4.09
C LEU A 127 6.38 5.89 -3.82
N GLU A 128 6.53 5.33 -2.62
CA GLU A 128 5.86 4.08 -2.25
C GLU A 128 4.33 4.23 -2.23
N ILE A 129 3.81 5.37 -1.76
CA ILE A 129 2.38 5.65 -1.77
C ILE A 129 1.88 5.94 -3.19
N LEU A 130 2.67 6.66 -3.98
CA LEU A 130 2.37 7.00 -5.37
C LEU A 130 2.19 5.75 -6.23
N PHE A 131 3.09 4.78 -6.09
CA PHE A 131 3.05 3.54 -6.86
C PHE A 131 2.25 2.42 -6.19
N GLU A 132 1.52 2.72 -5.10
CA GLU A 132 0.76 1.71 -4.36
C GLU A 132 -0.36 1.10 -5.22
N GLY A 133 -0.21 -0.20 -5.50
CA GLY A 133 -1.17 -0.98 -6.27
C GLY A 133 -1.01 -0.87 -7.79
N LEU A 134 0.16 -0.41 -8.25
CA LEU A 134 0.59 -0.55 -9.63
C LEU A 134 1.50 -1.77 -9.77
N GLU A 135 1.39 -2.46 -10.90
CA GLU A 135 2.23 -3.61 -11.26
C GLU A 135 2.44 -3.68 -12.77
N LEU A 136 3.53 -4.32 -13.20
CA LEU A 136 3.75 -4.70 -14.57
C LEU A 136 2.67 -5.70 -15.02
N PRO A 137 1.89 -5.38 -16.08
CA PRO A 137 0.85 -6.25 -16.58
C PRO A 137 1.40 -7.61 -17.00
N ASP A 138 0.63 -8.66 -16.74
CA ASP A 138 0.90 -10.03 -17.19
C ASP A 138 2.35 -10.51 -16.97
N LEU A 139 2.95 -10.13 -15.83
CA LEU A 139 4.25 -10.61 -15.41
C LEU A 139 4.20 -12.13 -15.21
N VAL A 140 4.89 -12.87 -16.08
CA VAL A 140 4.93 -14.34 -16.04
C VAL A 140 6.15 -14.81 -15.27
N GLU A 141 5.92 -15.80 -14.40
CA GLU A 141 7.01 -16.55 -13.78
C GLU A 141 7.71 -17.41 -14.86
N LYS A 142 8.78 -16.88 -15.45
CA LYS A 142 9.63 -17.63 -16.38
C LYS A 142 10.47 -18.63 -15.58
N ALA A 143 10.52 -19.86 -16.04
CA ALA A 143 11.30 -20.91 -15.39
C ALA A 143 12.76 -20.77 -15.84
N THR A 144 13.64 -20.44 -14.88
CA THR A 144 15.11 -20.65 -14.91
C THR A 144 15.94 -19.42 -15.29
N VAL A 145 16.47 -18.74 -14.27
CA VAL A 145 17.92 -18.60 -14.00
C VAL A 145 18.08 -18.63 -12.48
N GLU A 146 18.95 -19.52 -12.01
CA GLU A 146 19.17 -19.86 -10.60
C GLU A 146 19.81 -18.70 -9.80
N THR A 147 18.97 -17.79 -9.30
CA THR A 147 19.24 -17.12 -8.02
C THR A 147 18.05 -17.42 -7.12
N GLU A 148 18.07 -18.61 -6.52
CA GLU A 148 17.06 -19.01 -5.54
C GLU A 148 17.19 -18.11 -4.30
N THR A 149 16.42 -17.03 -4.24
CA THR A 149 16.25 -16.28 -3.01
C THR A 149 15.32 -17.09 -2.10
N ILE A 150 15.92 -17.77 -1.12
CA ILE A 150 15.15 -18.54 -0.13
C ILE A 150 14.56 -17.56 0.88
N GLY A 151 13.31 -17.19 0.66
CA GLY A 151 12.50 -16.48 1.64
C GLY A 151 12.05 -17.39 2.77
N THR A 152 11.62 -16.81 3.88
CA THR A 152 10.99 -17.57 4.97
C THR A 152 9.55 -17.12 5.16
N ARG A 153 8.61 -18.06 5.09
CA ARG A 153 7.18 -17.79 5.37
C ARG A 153 6.78 -18.42 6.69
N ARG A 154 5.91 -17.74 7.44
CA ARG A 154 5.38 -18.29 8.70
C ARG A 154 4.44 -19.45 8.40
N ALA A 155 4.85 -20.66 8.78
CA ALA A 155 4.14 -21.91 8.53
C ALA A 155 3.23 -22.35 9.68
N GLY A 156 3.35 -21.73 10.87
CA GLY A 156 2.46 -22.01 12.00
C GLY A 156 3.17 -22.04 13.34
N LEU A 157 2.71 -22.94 14.22
CA LEU A 157 3.25 -23.14 15.56
C LEU A 157 3.68 -24.60 15.75
N THR A 158 4.89 -24.83 16.27
CA THR A 158 5.39 -26.14 16.70
C THR A 158 5.60 -26.20 18.21
N THR A 159 5.66 -27.40 18.78
CA THR A 159 5.93 -27.63 20.22
C THR A 159 7.42 -27.57 20.57
N ALA A 160 8.29 -27.73 19.58
CA ALA A 160 9.74 -27.64 19.71
C ALA A 160 10.33 -26.69 18.66
N GLY A 161 11.42 -26.00 19.02
CA GLY A 161 12.11 -25.06 18.14
C GLY A 161 13.20 -24.28 18.87
N THR A 162 13.89 -23.43 18.13
CA THR A 162 14.94 -22.55 18.66
C THR A 162 14.34 -21.49 19.60
N PRO A 163 15.00 -21.14 20.73
CA PRO A 163 14.50 -20.13 21.67
C PRO A 163 14.11 -18.78 21.05
N ASN A 164 14.80 -18.36 19.98
CA ASN A 164 14.48 -17.13 19.24
C ASN A 164 13.08 -17.12 18.63
N ASN A 165 12.55 -18.30 18.28
CA ASN A 165 11.23 -18.44 17.70
C ASN A 165 10.15 -18.70 18.77
N LEU A 166 10.47 -18.62 20.07
CA LEU A 166 9.49 -18.91 21.12
C LEU A 166 8.35 -17.89 21.11
N ASN A 167 7.14 -18.37 20.84
CA ASN A 167 5.93 -17.56 20.95
C ASN A 167 5.48 -17.49 22.41
N LEU A 168 5.94 -16.45 23.11
CA LEU A 168 5.66 -16.26 24.54
C LEU A 168 4.16 -16.19 24.85
N VAL A 169 3.38 -15.49 24.03
CA VAL A 169 1.94 -15.30 24.25
C VAL A 169 1.18 -16.63 24.17
N ARG A 170 1.46 -17.42 23.13
CA ARG A 170 0.83 -18.74 22.95
C ARG A 170 1.27 -19.72 24.04
N THR A 171 2.56 -19.72 24.37
CA THR A 171 3.13 -20.53 25.45
C THR A 171 2.48 -20.24 26.79
N MET A 172 2.38 -18.96 27.17
CA MET A 172 1.78 -18.54 28.43
C MET A 172 0.27 -18.84 28.50
N ARG A 173 -0.44 -18.76 27.36
CA ARG A 173 -1.86 -19.12 27.29
C ARG A 173 -2.08 -20.63 27.52
N ASN A 174 -1.27 -21.48 26.89
CA ASN A 174 -1.35 -22.94 27.09
C ASN A 174 -1.00 -23.31 28.54
N SER A 175 0.07 -22.73 29.05
CA SER A 175 0.52 -22.86 30.44
C SER A 175 -0.57 -22.46 31.44
N LEU A 176 -1.26 -21.34 31.21
CA LEU A 176 -2.39 -20.93 32.04
C LEU A 176 -3.53 -21.95 31.98
N GLY A 177 -3.91 -22.39 30.78
CA GLY A 177 -4.96 -23.40 30.58
C GLY A 177 -4.66 -24.71 31.33
N ARG A 178 -3.43 -25.22 31.22
CA ARG A 178 -2.98 -26.41 31.94
C ARG A 178 -3.02 -26.24 33.45
N ARG A 179 -2.56 -25.09 33.97
CA ARG A 179 -2.61 -24.79 35.42
C ARG A 179 -4.05 -24.74 35.95
N ILE A 180 -4.98 -24.21 35.17
CA ILE A 180 -6.41 -24.21 35.52
C ILE A 180 -6.96 -25.64 35.51
N ALA A 181 -6.69 -26.40 34.45
CA ALA A 181 -7.17 -27.79 34.32
C ALA A 181 -6.65 -28.71 35.44
N LEU A 182 -5.38 -28.56 35.82
CA LEU A 182 -4.74 -29.31 36.90
C LEU A 182 -4.95 -28.70 38.29
N GLN A 183 -5.80 -27.67 38.40
CA GLN A 183 -6.14 -26.98 39.65
C GLN A 183 -4.91 -26.60 40.47
N ARG A 184 -3.92 -25.99 39.82
CA ARG A 184 -2.72 -25.53 40.52
C ARG A 184 -3.10 -24.46 41.54
N PRO A 185 -2.75 -24.63 42.83
CA PRO A 185 -2.97 -23.61 43.84
C PRO A 185 -2.31 -22.28 43.46
N THR A 186 -2.98 -21.17 43.77
CA THR A 186 -2.47 -19.83 43.47
C THR A 186 -1.35 -19.43 44.43
N THR A 187 -0.47 -18.52 44.00
CA THR A 187 0.57 -17.99 44.89
C THR A 187 -0.03 -17.30 46.12
N LYS A 188 -1.19 -16.66 45.95
CA LYS A 188 -1.94 -16.06 47.05
C LYS A 188 -2.35 -17.10 48.09
N SER A 189 -2.98 -18.21 47.68
CA SER A 189 -3.39 -19.25 48.62
C SER A 189 -2.24 -19.89 49.41
N GLN A 190 -1.03 -19.94 48.84
CA GLN A 190 0.14 -20.39 49.60
C GLN A 190 0.56 -19.34 50.63
N ARG A 191 0.67 -18.07 50.20
CA ARG A 191 1.07 -16.97 51.08
C ARG A 191 0.10 -16.77 52.24
N ASP A 192 -1.20 -16.85 51.99
CA ASP A 192 -2.25 -16.72 53.02
C ASP A 192 -2.10 -17.82 54.10
N LEU A 193 -1.69 -19.06 53.72
CA LEU A 193 -1.42 -20.13 54.68
C LEU A 193 -0.09 -19.93 55.44
N GLU A 194 0.95 -19.45 54.76
CA GLU A 194 2.23 -19.12 55.39
C GLU A 194 2.07 -18.00 56.43
N GLU A 195 1.27 -16.97 56.12
CA GLU A 195 0.94 -15.88 57.04
C GLU A 195 0.15 -16.40 58.26
N GLN A 196 -0.87 -17.25 58.04
CA GLN A 196 -1.63 -17.88 59.15
C GLN A 196 -0.76 -18.76 60.05
N ILE A 197 0.18 -19.51 59.47
CA ILE A 197 1.13 -20.33 60.23
C ILE A 197 2.06 -19.42 61.04
N ALA A 198 2.60 -18.36 60.44
CA ALA A 198 3.48 -17.41 61.11
C ALA A 198 2.79 -16.68 62.27
N GLU A 199 1.53 -16.27 62.10
CA GLU A 199 0.72 -15.64 63.15
C GLU A 199 0.51 -16.59 64.34
N LEU A 200 0.21 -17.87 64.07
CA LEU A 200 0.06 -18.87 65.12
C LEU A 200 1.39 -19.24 65.76
N GLU A 201 2.48 -19.19 65.01
CA GLU A 201 3.83 -19.44 65.53
C GLU A 201 4.34 -18.31 66.43
N ALA A 202 3.88 -17.08 66.24
CA ALA A 202 4.25 -15.92 67.04
C ALA A 202 3.56 -15.86 68.43
N LEU A 203 2.57 -16.72 68.70
CA LEU A 203 1.94 -16.83 70.02
C LEU A 203 2.83 -17.65 70.97
N ASP A 204 3.23 -17.05 72.09
CA ASP A 204 4.08 -17.65 73.13
C ASP A 204 3.38 -18.78 73.91
N ASP A 205 2.09 -18.61 74.24
CA ASP A 205 1.28 -19.61 74.95
C ASP A 205 0.15 -20.13 74.03
N ARG A 206 0.33 -21.32 73.47
CA ARG A 206 -0.65 -21.94 72.55
C ARG A 206 -1.56 -22.90 73.30
N THR A 207 -2.85 -22.80 73.05
CA THR A 207 -3.82 -23.78 73.55
C THR A 207 -3.78 -25.07 72.71
N PRO A 208 -4.11 -26.25 73.27
CA PRO A 208 -4.13 -27.51 72.50
C PRO A 208 -4.93 -27.46 71.19
N PRO A 209 -6.09 -26.78 71.11
CA PRO A 209 -6.82 -26.60 69.83
C PRO A 209 -6.07 -25.76 68.79
N GLN A 210 -5.23 -24.82 69.22
CA GLN A 210 -4.40 -23.99 68.33
C GLN A 210 -3.21 -24.79 67.79
N GLU A 211 -2.67 -25.73 68.56
CA GLU A 211 -1.63 -26.67 68.08
C GLU A 211 -2.18 -27.62 67.03
N ASP A 212 -3.36 -28.21 67.26
CA ASP A 212 -4.05 -29.07 66.27
C ASP A 212 -4.34 -28.31 64.97
N PHE A 213 -4.75 -27.04 65.08
CA PHE A 213 -5.03 -26.19 63.93
C PHE A 213 -3.75 -25.82 63.16
N LEU A 214 -2.65 -25.52 63.86
CA LEU A 214 -1.33 -25.30 63.27
C LEU A 214 -0.86 -26.52 62.48
N GLU A 215 -1.00 -27.72 63.04
CA GLU A 215 -0.62 -28.96 62.36
C GLU A 215 -1.48 -29.20 61.11
N ALA A 216 -2.79 -28.93 61.18
CA ALA A 216 -3.68 -29.00 60.03
C ALA A 216 -3.30 -27.99 58.93
N LEU A 217 -2.89 -26.77 59.28
CA LEU A 217 -2.41 -25.76 58.33
C LEU A 217 -1.09 -26.18 57.68
N ARG A 218 -0.13 -26.70 58.44
CA ARG A 218 1.13 -27.24 57.91
C ARG A 218 0.88 -28.37 56.91
N LYS A 219 -0.01 -29.30 57.24
CA LYS A 219 -0.41 -30.39 56.33
C LYS A 219 -1.06 -29.88 55.04
N LYS A 220 -1.87 -28.82 55.11
CA LYS A 220 -2.44 -28.16 53.92
C LYS A 220 -1.36 -27.48 53.08
N LEU A 221 -0.43 -26.77 53.72
CA LEU A 221 0.69 -26.10 53.05
C LEU A 221 1.56 -27.12 52.30
N ASP A 222 1.90 -28.25 52.93
CA ASP A 222 2.64 -29.34 52.28
C ASP A 222 1.91 -29.89 51.05
N GLY A 223 0.58 -30.05 51.14
CA GLY A 223 -0.25 -30.43 50.01
C GLY A 223 -0.19 -29.44 48.84
N ILE A 224 -0.23 -28.13 49.14
CA ILE A 224 -0.09 -27.06 48.15
C ILE A 224 1.31 -27.06 47.52
N ILE A 225 2.36 -27.16 48.33
CA ILE A 225 3.74 -27.19 47.85
C ILE A 225 3.96 -28.39 46.92
N ARG A 226 3.48 -29.58 47.31
CA ARG A 226 3.55 -30.79 46.49
C ARG A 226 2.82 -30.61 45.15
N LYS A 227 1.59 -30.10 45.16
CA LYS A 227 0.83 -29.82 43.92
C LYS A 227 1.53 -28.79 43.03
N ARG A 228 2.10 -27.72 43.61
CA ARG A 228 2.84 -26.70 42.85
C ARG A 228 4.17 -27.20 42.29
N LYS A 229 4.79 -28.20 42.92
CA LYS A 229 6.01 -28.87 42.43
C LYS A 229 5.70 -29.81 41.26
N VAL A 230 4.60 -30.57 41.35
CA VAL A 230 4.15 -31.46 40.26
C VAL A 230 3.68 -30.66 39.05
N VAL A 231 2.89 -29.60 39.28
CA VAL A 231 2.38 -28.75 38.20
C VAL A 231 3.28 -27.52 38.03
N GLY A 232 4.33 -27.68 37.23
CA GLY A 232 5.27 -26.61 36.88
C GLY A 232 4.59 -25.35 36.31
N TYR A 233 5.25 -24.19 36.43
CA TYR A 233 4.69 -22.93 35.92
C TYR A 233 4.65 -22.89 34.41
N ILE A 234 5.77 -23.20 33.77
CA ILE A 234 5.85 -23.53 32.36
C ILE A 234 6.35 -24.97 32.30
N ASP A 235 5.70 -25.76 31.45
CA ASP A 235 6.07 -27.14 31.16
C ASP A 235 6.55 -27.20 29.69
N PRO A 236 7.52 -28.06 29.33
CA PRO A 236 7.88 -28.29 27.94
C PRO A 236 6.69 -28.50 26.99
N LEU A 237 5.61 -29.11 27.46
CA LEU A 237 4.38 -29.30 26.69
C LEU A 237 3.63 -27.99 26.37
N ASP A 238 3.85 -26.93 27.15
CA ASP A 238 3.23 -25.62 26.93
C ASP A 238 3.94 -24.81 25.84
N LEU A 239 5.21 -25.10 25.60
CA LEU A 239 6.07 -24.32 24.70
C LEU A 239 5.50 -24.33 23.28
N ARG A 240 5.42 -23.14 22.67
CA ARG A 240 5.03 -22.97 21.28
C ARG A 240 6.05 -22.09 20.59
N TYR A 241 6.54 -22.56 19.45
CA TYR A 241 7.53 -21.87 18.63
C TYR A 241 6.90 -21.49 17.30
N ASP A 242 7.16 -20.28 16.84
CA ASP A 242 6.79 -19.85 15.50
C ASP A 242 7.65 -20.59 14.48
N THR A 243 6.98 -21.32 13.58
CA THR A 243 7.65 -22.11 12.55
C THR A 243 7.71 -21.30 11.28
N PHE A 244 8.89 -21.28 10.67
CA PHE A 244 9.10 -20.72 9.35
C PHE A 244 9.51 -21.85 8.42
N VAL A 245 8.89 -21.90 7.25
CA VAL A 245 9.26 -22.85 6.19
C VAL A 245 9.91 -22.05 5.08
N PRO A 246 11.04 -22.54 4.52
CA PRO A 246 11.63 -21.91 3.34
C PRO A 246 10.60 -21.89 2.22
N GLU A 247 10.30 -20.70 1.73
CA GLU A 247 9.49 -20.50 0.53
C GLU A 247 10.44 -20.07 -0.57
N LYS A 248 10.38 -20.79 -1.69
CA LYS A 248 11.10 -20.38 -2.89
C LYS A 248 10.39 -19.13 -3.42
N ILE A 249 11.00 -17.95 -3.23
CA ILE A 249 10.55 -16.75 -3.91
C ILE A 249 11.15 -16.83 -5.30
N ARG A 250 10.28 -17.04 -6.30
CA ARG A 250 10.68 -17.10 -7.70
C ARG A 250 10.76 -15.67 -8.21
N ASN A 251 11.96 -15.22 -8.54
CA ASN A 251 12.19 -13.88 -9.06
C ASN A 251 12.03 -13.91 -10.59
N SER A 252 10.97 -13.30 -11.12
CA SER A 252 10.80 -13.06 -12.55
C SER A 252 11.68 -11.90 -12.98
N ARG A 253 12.55 -12.12 -13.98
CA ARG A 253 13.33 -11.05 -14.62
C ARG A 253 12.46 -10.35 -15.66
N ALA A 254 12.58 -9.03 -15.72
CA ALA A 254 11.87 -8.21 -16.69
C ALA A 254 12.82 -7.22 -17.36
N VAL A 255 12.61 -6.93 -18.63
CA VAL A 255 13.29 -5.87 -19.37
C VAL A 255 12.24 -4.91 -19.91
N VAL A 256 12.45 -3.62 -19.72
CA VAL A 256 11.55 -2.57 -20.23
C VAL A 256 12.32 -1.70 -21.23
N PHE A 257 11.81 -1.67 -22.46
CA PHE A 257 12.34 -0.86 -23.54
C PHE A 257 11.65 0.50 -23.58
N CYS A 258 12.42 1.56 -23.42
CA CYS A 258 11.95 2.94 -23.48
C CYS A 258 12.33 3.51 -24.85
N LEU A 259 11.34 3.66 -25.74
CA LEU A 259 11.51 4.20 -27.09
C LEU A 259 11.06 5.66 -27.12
N MET A 260 12.00 6.59 -27.25
CA MET A 260 11.67 8.02 -27.36
C MET A 260 12.04 8.57 -28.73
N ASP A 261 11.10 9.32 -29.29
CA ASP A 261 11.33 10.11 -30.50
C ASP A 261 12.09 11.40 -30.13
N VAL A 262 13.15 11.70 -30.88
CA VAL A 262 13.98 12.91 -30.68
C VAL A 262 14.05 13.73 -31.97
N SER A 263 13.11 13.49 -32.88
CA SER A 263 12.98 14.18 -34.15
C SER A 263 12.75 15.70 -34.00
N GLY A 264 12.78 16.38 -35.13
CA GLY A 264 12.54 17.81 -35.24
C GLY A 264 11.07 18.22 -35.10
N SER A 265 10.12 17.29 -35.28
CA SER A 265 8.69 17.56 -35.08
C SER A 265 8.37 17.70 -33.58
N MET A 266 9.09 16.96 -32.73
CA MET A 266 9.01 17.10 -31.28
C MET A 266 9.71 18.38 -30.78
N GLN A 267 8.92 19.39 -30.40
CA GLN A 267 9.43 20.62 -29.80
C GLN A 267 9.85 20.38 -28.34
N GLU A 268 10.35 21.43 -27.68
CA GLU A 268 10.86 21.33 -26.31
C GLU A 268 9.77 20.87 -25.31
N ARG A 269 8.52 21.25 -25.55
CA ARG A 269 7.37 20.87 -24.73
C ARG A 269 7.04 19.39 -24.86
N GLU A 270 6.98 18.87 -26.09
CA GLU A 270 6.67 17.47 -26.36
C GLU A 270 7.77 16.57 -25.79
N LYS A 271 9.04 16.98 -25.96
CA LYS A 271 10.19 16.31 -25.35
C LYS A 271 10.11 16.32 -23.82
N ASP A 272 9.70 17.42 -23.21
CA ASP A 272 9.51 17.49 -21.74
C ASP A 272 8.41 16.54 -21.25
N LEU A 273 7.29 16.44 -21.97
CA LEU A 273 6.21 15.49 -21.65
C LEU A 273 6.67 14.03 -21.77
N ALA A 274 7.38 13.68 -22.84
CA ALA A 274 7.95 12.33 -23.03
C ALA A 274 8.91 11.98 -21.89
N LYS A 275 9.84 12.89 -21.57
CA LYS A 275 10.82 12.69 -20.49
C LYS A 275 10.16 12.49 -19.14
N ARG A 276 9.12 13.25 -18.82
CA ARG A 276 8.36 13.07 -17.56
C ARG A 276 7.71 11.68 -17.48
N PHE A 277 7.15 11.18 -18.58
CA PHE A 277 6.57 9.85 -18.62
C PHE A 277 7.64 8.77 -18.38
N PHE A 278 8.77 8.84 -19.08
CA PHE A 278 9.87 7.87 -18.88
C PHE A 278 10.55 7.99 -17.52
N LEU A 279 10.67 9.18 -16.95
CA LEU A 279 11.16 9.38 -15.59
C LEU A 279 10.24 8.72 -14.57
N LEU A 280 8.92 8.89 -14.71
CA LEU A 280 7.94 8.23 -13.84
C LEU A 280 8.01 6.70 -13.95
N LEU A 281 8.17 6.19 -15.17
CA LEU A 281 8.35 4.76 -15.43
C LEU A 281 9.64 4.22 -14.79
N HIS A 282 10.75 4.94 -14.93
CA HIS A 282 12.02 4.59 -14.32
C HIS A 282 11.90 4.55 -12.78
N LEU A 283 11.37 5.60 -12.16
CA LEU A 283 11.14 5.65 -10.71
C LEU A 283 10.21 4.54 -10.21
N PHE A 284 9.19 4.19 -10.99
CA PHE A 284 8.30 3.08 -10.68
C PHE A 284 9.06 1.75 -10.67
N LEU A 285 9.85 1.49 -11.72
CA LEU A 285 10.55 0.22 -11.89
C LEU A 285 11.66 0.04 -10.85
N GLU A 286 12.48 1.06 -10.61
CA GLU A 286 13.51 1.02 -9.58
C GLU A 286 12.95 0.80 -8.17
N ARG A 287 11.76 1.37 -7.90
CA ARG A 287 11.15 1.28 -6.57
C ARG A 287 10.38 -0.01 -6.33
N CYS A 288 9.71 -0.53 -7.35
CA CYS A 288 8.81 -1.68 -7.25
C CYS A 288 9.47 -3.01 -7.62
N TYR A 289 10.57 -3.01 -8.38
CA TYR A 289 11.18 -4.23 -8.89
C TYR A 289 12.71 -4.24 -8.71
N GLU A 290 13.23 -5.24 -8.00
CA GLU A 290 14.68 -5.40 -7.77
C GLU A 290 15.43 -5.97 -8.98
N HIS A 291 14.72 -6.63 -9.91
CA HIS A 291 15.32 -7.41 -11.00
C HIS A 291 14.74 -7.01 -12.37
N THR A 292 14.68 -5.70 -12.63
CA THR A 292 14.27 -5.14 -13.91
C THR A 292 15.43 -4.42 -14.58
N GLU A 293 15.65 -4.71 -15.87
CA GLU A 293 16.61 -3.97 -16.70
C GLU A 293 15.87 -2.94 -17.56
N LEU A 294 16.51 -1.77 -17.73
CA LEU A 294 16.00 -0.67 -18.56
C LEU A 294 16.90 -0.52 -19.78
N VAL A 295 16.27 -0.51 -20.97
CA VAL A 295 16.97 -0.24 -22.23
C VAL A 295 16.38 1.00 -22.86
N PHE A 296 17.21 2.01 -23.04
CA PHE A 296 16.81 3.28 -23.64
C PHE A 296 17.19 3.32 -25.11
N VAL A 297 16.20 3.53 -25.97
CA VAL A 297 16.40 3.69 -27.41
C VAL A 297 15.81 5.01 -27.83
N ARG A 298 16.66 5.85 -28.42
CA ARG A 298 16.21 7.07 -29.10
C ARG A 298 16.15 6.83 -30.60
N HIS A 299 15.25 7.52 -31.29
CA HIS A 299 15.16 7.43 -32.73
C HIS A 299 14.92 8.79 -33.39
N THR A 300 15.43 8.89 -34.61
CA THR A 300 15.15 9.95 -35.60
C THR A 300 14.99 9.27 -36.97
N HIS A 301 15.92 9.49 -37.90
CA HIS A 301 16.08 8.71 -39.13
C HIS A 301 16.77 7.37 -38.89
N HIS A 302 17.49 7.27 -37.77
CA HIS A 302 18.15 6.05 -37.29
C HIS A 302 17.83 5.89 -35.80
N ALA A 303 17.83 4.64 -35.33
CA ALA A 303 17.64 4.33 -33.92
C ALA A 303 18.96 3.87 -33.29
N GLN A 304 19.19 4.30 -32.05
CA GLN A 304 20.39 3.97 -31.30
C GLN A 304 20.03 3.68 -29.85
N GLU A 305 20.65 2.65 -29.29
CA GLU A 305 20.66 2.43 -27.84
C GLU A 305 21.57 3.46 -27.16
N VAL A 306 21.08 4.05 -26.09
CA VAL A 306 21.77 5.08 -25.33
C VAL A 306 21.68 4.79 -23.84
N ASP A 307 22.56 5.42 -23.07
CA ASP A 307 22.47 5.47 -21.62
C ASP A 307 21.43 6.49 -21.15
N GLU A 308 21.10 6.43 -19.86
CA GLU A 308 20.09 7.27 -19.23
C GLU A 308 20.36 8.78 -19.41
N GLU A 309 21.60 9.21 -19.18
CA GLU A 309 21.96 10.62 -19.29
C GLU A 309 21.78 11.13 -20.74
N THR A 310 22.26 10.37 -21.72
CA THR A 310 22.07 10.72 -23.13
C THR A 310 20.59 10.68 -23.52
N PHE A 311 19.81 9.73 -23.02
CA PHE A 311 18.38 9.65 -23.30
C PHE A 311 17.63 10.91 -22.83
N PHE A 312 17.88 11.39 -21.61
CA PHE A 312 17.15 12.54 -21.06
C PHE A 312 17.73 13.91 -21.46
N TYR A 313 19.03 14.03 -21.73
CA TYR A 313 19.67 15.34 -21.89
C TYR A 313 20.20 15.64 -23.30
N ALA A 314 20.41 14.63 -24.15
CA ALA A 314 20.95 14.86 -25.48
C ALA A 314 19.97 15.63 -26.38
N ARG A 315 20.54 16.54 -27.19
CA ARG A 315 19.81 17.28 -28.21
C ARG A 315 20.22 16.75 -29.57
N GLU A 316 19.27 16.18 -30.27
CA GLU A 316 19.42 15.73 -31.65
C GLU A 316 18.25 16.25 -32.47
N THR A 317 18.48 16.46 -33.76
CA THR A 317 17.47 16.90 -34.72
C THR A 317 17.59 16.08 -35.99
N GLY A 318 16.48 15.57 -36.47
CA GLY A 318 16.35 14.74 -37.66
C GLY A 318 14.87 14.53 -37.95
N GLY A 319 14.49 13.90 -39.06
CA GLY A 319 13.08 13.53 -39.23
C GLY A 319 12.75 12.21 -38.54
N THR A 320 11.51 11.76 -38.72
CA THR A 320 10.90 10.73 -37.88
C THR A 320 10.65 9.47 -38.69
N ILE A 321 11.40 8.39 -38.37
CA ILE A 321 11.17 7.04 -38.92
C ILE A 321 11.06 6.07 -37.74
N VAL A 322 9.82 5.83 -37.31
CA VAL A 322 9.51 5.03 -36.13
C VAL A 322 9.92 3.57 -36.29
N SER A 323 9.88 3.01 -37.50
CA SER A 323 10.24 1.59 -37.71
C SER A 323 11.66 1.27 -37.27
N THR A 324 12.58 2.24 -37.35
CA THR A 324 13.97 2.04 -36.95
C THR A 324 14.09 1.73 -35.46
N ALA A 325 13.25 2.35 -34.62
CA ALA A 325 13.22 2.09 -33.19
C ALA A 325 12.74 0.67 -32.88
N LEU A 326 11.69 0.23 -33.57
CA LEU A 326 11.12 -1.11 -33.41
C LEU A 326 12.09 -2.20 -33.89
N GLU A 327 12.81 -1.93 -34.99
CA GLU A 327 13.85 -2.84 -35.48
C GLU A 327 15.03 -2.92 -34.52
N LYS A 328 15.46 -1.79 -33.94
CA LYS A 328 16.52 -1.80 -32.93
C LYS A 328 16.08 -2.53 -31.66
N MET A 329 14.84 -2.36 -31.23
CA MET A 329 14.27 -3.13 -30.11
C MET A 329 14.30 -4.64 -30.42
N LYS A 330 13.87 -5.05 -31.62
CA LYS A 330 13.92 -6.45 -32.05
C LYS A 330 15.35 -7.01 -32.03
N GLU A 331 16.31 -6.28 -32.61
CA GLU A 331 17.73 -6.66 -32.63
C GLU A 331 18.27 -6.90 -31.21
N ILE A 332 17.99 -5.97 -30.29
CA ILE A 332 18.44 -6.07 -28.89
C ILE A 332 17.78 -7.24 -28.16
N ILE A 333 16.49 -7.50 -28.42
CA ILE A 333 15.78 -8.64 -27.84
C ILE A 333 16.43 -9.94 -28.27
N GLU A 334 16.69 -10.11 -29.57
CA GLU A 334 17.30 -11.31 -30.13
C GLU A 334 18.74 -11.53 -29.64
N GLU A 335 19.50 -10.46 -29.40
CA GLU A 335 20.89 -10.54 -28.94
C GLU A 335 21.03 -10.78 -27.43
N ARG A 336 20.24 -10.09 -26.59
CA ARG A 336 20.44 -10.04 -25.13
C ARG A 336 19.30 -10.60 -24.29
N TYR A 337 18.07 -10.64 -24.81
CA TYR A 337 16.87 -10.90 -24.01
C TYR A 337 15.99 -12.00 -24.63
N PRO A 338 16.40 -13.27 -24.52
CA PRO A 338 15.59 -14.39 -25.00
C PRO A 338 14.20 -14.39 -24.31
N PRO A 339 13.09 -14.43 -25.07
CA PRO A 339 11.72 -14.36 -24.52
C PRO A 339 11.33 -15.51 -23.58
N ASP A 340 12.10 -16.60 -23.60
CA ASP A 340 11.90 -17.74 -22.70
C ASP A 340 12.39 -17.45 -21.27
N GLU A 341 13.34 -16.54 -21.11
CA GLU A 341 13.95 -16.20 -19.81
C GLU A 341 13.47 -14.85 -19.27
N TRP A 342 13.19 -13.89 -20.15
CA TRP A 342 12.85 -12.52 -19.79
C TRP A 342 11.39 -12.21 -20.08
N ASN A 343 10.76 -11.44 -19.18
CA ASN A 343 9.52 -10.74 -19.51
C ASN A 343 9.88 -9.41 -20.20
N ILE A 344 9.39 -9.21 -21.42
CA ILE A 344 9.71 -8.09 -22.28
C ILE A 344 8.54 -7.11 -22.29
N TYR A 345 8.84 -5.85 -22.02
CA TYR A 345 7.90 -4.74 -22.02
C TYR A 345 8.38 -3.64 -22.97
N GLY A 346 7.45 -3.00 -23.69
CA GLY A 346 7.74 -1.84 -24.53
C GLY A 346 6.98 -0.61 -24.08
N ALA A 347 7.64 0.54 -24.03
CA ALA A 347 7.04 1.84 -23.79
C ALA A 347 7.54 2.82 -24.83
N GLN A 348 6.64 3.32 -25.68
CA GLN A 348 6.97 4.24 -26.77
C GLN A 348 6.29 5.59 -26.56
N ALA A 349 7.03 6.68 -26.76
CA ALA A 349 6.49 8.03 -26.84
C ALA A 349 6.92 8.73 -28.14
N SER A 350 5.95 9.30 -28.87
CA SER A 350 6.16 10.06 -30.12
C SER A 350 5.01 11.05 -30.32
N ASP A 351 5.19 12.04 -31.19
CA ASP A 351 4.17 13.02 -31.58
C ASP A 351 3.20 12.51 -32.68
N GLY A 352 3.43 11.30 -33.19
CA GLY A 352 2.54 10.66 -34.18
C GLY A 352 2.88 10.99 -35.63
N GLU A 353 3.82 11.90 -35.88
CA GLU A 353 4.31 12.21 -37.23
C GLU A 353 5.29 11.13 -37.70
N ASN A 354 5.04 10.57 -38.89
CA ASN A 354 5.92 9.54 -39.44
C ASN A 354 6.13 9.78 -40.94
N PHE A 355 7.36 9.53 -41.42
CA PHE A 355 7.70 9.85 -42.81
C PHE A 355 7.25 8.75 -43.79
N GLY A 356 6.39 9.10 -44.75
CA GLY A 356 6.04 8.22 -45.88
C GLY A 356 5.14 7.03 -45.50
N ASN A 357 5.50 5.81 -45.94
CA ASN A 357 4.71 4.58 -45.72
C ASN A 357 5.18 3.78 -44.49
N ASP A 358 5.85 4.45 -43.55
CA ASP A 358 6.51 3.79 -42.43
C ASP A 358 5.54 3.28 -41.36
N SER A 359 4.38 3.92 -41.20
CA SER A 359 3.33 3.51 -40.25
C SER A 359 2.82 2.08 -40.52
N VAL A 360 2.69 1.70 -41.80
CA VAL A 360 2.30 0.34 -42.22
C VAL A 360 3.39 -0.67 -41.87
N ARG A 361 4.66 -0.28 -41.97
CA ARG A 361 5.80 -1.12 -41.56
C ARG A 361 5.81 -1.30 -40.03
N CYS A 362 5.60 -0.23 -39.27
CA CYS A 362 5.52 -0.27 -37.81
C CYS A 362 4.42 -1.22 -37.33
N LYS A 363 3.23 -1.13 -37.94
CA LYS A 363 2.13 -2.06 -37.66
C LYS A 363 2.54 -3.53 -37.85
N LYS A 364 3.22 -3.85 -38.96
CA LYS A 364 3.67 -5.23 -39.24
C LYS A 364 4.71 -5.71 -38.25
N LEU A 365 5.69 -4.88 -37.91
CA LEU A 365 6.73 -5.19 -36.92
C LEU A 365 6.12 -5.43 -35.53
N LEU A 366 5.20 -4.58 -35.10
CA LEU A 366 4.52 -4.76 -33.82
C LEU A 366 3.75 -6.08 -33.78
N LEU A 367 2.89 -6.36 -34.77
CA LEU A 367 2.02 -7.54 -34.75
C LEU A 367 2.79 -8.87 -34.90
N ASN A 368 3.80 -8.91 -35.78
CA ASN A 368 4.45 -10.17 -36.13
C ASN A 368 5.69 -10.46 -35.28
N ASP A 369 6.44 -9.42 -34.88
CA ASP A 369 7.76 -9.60 -34.28
C ASP A 369 7.78 -9.25 -32.78
N LEU A 370 7.19 -8.11 -32.37
CA LEU A 370 7.35 -7.59 -31.01
C LEU A 370 6.23 -8.01 -30.04
N LEU A 371 4.97 -7.93 -30.46
CA LEU A 371 3.84 -8.29 -29.60
C LEU A 371 3.79 -9.78 -29.23
N PRO A 372 4.17 -10.73 -30.11
CA PRO A 372 4.20 -12.15 -29.73
C PRO A 372 5.22 -12.48 -28.62
N VAL A 373 6.29 -11.68 -28.50
CA VAL A 373 7.36 -11.91 -27.52
C VAL A 373 7.27 -11.00 -26.28
N SER A 374 6.44 -9.96 -26.30
CA SER A 374 6.25 -9.03 -25.18
C SER A 374 4.99 -9.33 -24.37
N GLN A 375 5.06 -9.08 -23.07
CA GLN A 375 3.92 -9.21 -22.16
C GLN A 375 3.00 -8.00 -22.24
N PHE A 376 3.56 -6.81 -22.49
CA PHE A 376 2.79 -5.59 -22.61
C PHE A 376 3.55 -4.51 -23.37
N TYR A 377 2.82 -3.74 -24.19
CA TYR A 377 3.35 -2.63 -24.95
C TYR A 377 2.47 -1.40 -24.78
N ALA A 378 3.05 -0.29 -24.30
CA ALA A 378 2.38 0.99 -24.12
C ALA A 378 2.87 2.00 -25.16
N TYR A 379 1.94 2.62 -25.87
CA TYR A 379 2.20 3.74 -26.76
C TYR A 379 1.56 5.03 -26.23
N VAL A 380 2.35 6.09 -26.18
CA VAL A 380 1.91 7.43 -25.79
C VAL A 380 2.10 8.37 -26.97
N GLU A 381 1.00 8.89 -27.50
CA GLU A 381 1.03 9.94 -28.50
C GLU A 381 0.98 11.31 -27.81
N ILE A 382 1.95 12.17 -28.10
CA ILE A 382 2.03 13.52 -27.53
C ILE A 382 1.40 14.50 -28.51
N VAL A 383 0.33 15.14 -28.08
CA VAL A 383 -0.48 16.02 -28.93
C VAL A 383 -0.34 17.46 -28.48
N ASP A 384 -0.44 18.41 -29.41
CA ASP A 384 -0.50 19.83 -29.11
C ASP A 384 -1.69 20.17 -28.18
N GLU A 385 -1.51 21.15 -27.30
CA GLU A 385 -2.54 21.69 -26.40
C GLU A 385 -3.76 22.21 -27.17
N ALA A 386 -3.54 22.81 -28.36
CA ALA A 386 -4.62 23.31 -29.20
C ALA A 386 -5.49 22.19 -29.81
N ALA A 387 -4.98 20.96 -29.83
CA ALA A 387 -5.66 19.79 -30.38
C ALA A 387 -6.41 18.98 -29.31
N GLU A 388 -6.95 19.64 -28.28
CA GLU A 388 -7.73 19.01 -27.21
C GLU A 388 -8.94 18.20 -27.75
N MET A 389 -9.45 18.57 -28.94
CA MET A 389 -10.48 17.81 -29.65
C MET A 389 -10.06 16.36 -29.98
N LEU A 390 -8.76 16.11 -30.21
CA LEU A 390 -8.22 14.78 -30.47
C LEU A 390 -8.23 13.89 -29.22
N LEU A 391 -8.17 14.45 -28.01
CA LEU A 391 -8.26 13.64 -26.78
C LEU A 391 -9.64 12.97 -26.63
N ASN A 392 -10.69 13.68 -27.06
CA ASN A 392 -12.07 13.21 -26.95
C ASN A 392 -12.52 12.39 -28.16
N ASN A 393 -11.77 12.43 -29.26
CA ASN A 393 -12.07 11.67 -30.48
C ASN A 393 -11.01 10.59 -30.73
N PRO A 394 -11.23 9.35 -30.28
CA PRO A 394 -10.29 8.25 -30.48
C PRO A 394 -10.16 7.85 -31.96
N GLU A 395 -11.10 8.28 -32.82
CA GLU A 395 -11.10 7.96 -34.25
C GLU A 395 -10.34 8.97 -35.11
N ALA A 396 -10.06 10.17 -34.61
CA ALA A 396 -9.26 11.17 -35.30
C ALA A 396 -7.80 11.06 -34.84
N GLY A 397 -6.82 11.23 -35.73
CA GLY A 397 -5.40 11.12 -35.38
C GLY A 397 -4.51 11.07 -36.60
N GLU A 398 -3.21 11.20 -36.33
CA GLU A 398 -2.17 11.06 -37.35
C GLU A 398 -2.10 9.62 -37.89
N ASP A 399 -1.38 9.45 -39.00
CA ASP A 399 -1.28 8.16 -39.70
C ASP A 399 -0.77 7.03 -38.79
N LEU A 400 0.17 7.31 -37.88
CA LEU A 400 0.68 6.33 -36.93
C LEU A 400 -0.40 5.88 -35.94
N TRP A 401 -1.20 6.82 -35.41
CA TRP A 401 -2.29 6.53 -34.47
C TRP A 401 -3.33 5.59 -35.10
N GLN A 402 -3.73 5.83 -36.34
CA GLN A 402 -4.70 4.98 -37.03
C GLN A 402 -4.17 3.55 -37.23
N ASN A 403 -2.92 3.42 -37.66
CA ASN A 403 -2.29 2.12 -37.81
C ASN A 403 -2.19 1.37 -36.48
N TYR A 404 -1.84 2.06 -35.38
CA TYR A 404 -1.73 1.47 -34.05
C TYR A 404 -3.11 1.15 -33.42
N ARG A 405 -4.16 1.88 -33.78
CA ARG A 405 -5.53 1.53 -33.41
C ARG A 405 -5.96 0.18 -33.99
N GLU A 406 -5.55 -0.11 -35.22
CA GLU A 406 -5.77 -1.45 -35.81
C GLU A 406 -4.95 -2.54 -35.11
N VAL A 407 -3.76 -2.21 -34.58
CA VAL A 407 -2.97 -3.11 -33.72
C VAL A 407 -3.71 -3.38 -32.40
N LYS A 408 -4.20 -2.33 -31.73
CA LYS A 408 -4.99 -2.44 -30.49
C LYS A 408 -6.24 -3.31 -30.65
N ALA A 409 -6.88 -3.26 -31.81
CA ALA A 409 -8.04 -4.11 -32.11
C ALA A 409 -7.67 -5.61 -32.22
N GLN A 410 -6.41 -5.94 -32.52
CA GLN A 410 -5.92 -7.31 -32.71
C GLN A 410 -5.19 -7.88 -31.49
N ALA A 411 -4.51 -7.04 -30.70
CA ALA A 411 -3.70 -7.44 -29.55
C ALA A 411 -4.20 -6.81 -28.25
N GLN A 412 -4.59 -7.66 -27.28
CA GLN A 412 -5.14 -7.20 -25.98
C GLN A 412 -4.09 -6.60 -25.05
N HIS A 413 -2.82 -6.95 -25.25
CA HIS A 413 -1.67 -6.51 -24.47
C HIS A 413 -0.95 -5.29 -25.10
N PHE A 414 -1.60 -4.62 -26.04
CA PHE A 414 -1.17 -3.33 -26.58
C PHE A 414 -2.13 -2.23 -26.12
N GLU A 415 -1.60 -1.23 -25.43
CA GLU A 415 -2.35 -0.06 -24.99
C GLU A 415 -1.80 1.22 -25.60
N MET A 416 -2.70 2.15 -25.92
CA MET A 416 -2.36 3.44 -26.50
C MET A 416 -3.18 4.55 -25.86
N GLN A 417 -2.52 5.66 -25.51
CA GLN A 417 -3.14 6.85 -24.91
C GLN A 417 -2.50 8.14 -25.44
N ARG A 418 -3.22 9.26 -25.27
CA ARG A 418 -2.77 10.59 -25.69
C ARG A 418 -2.43 11.49 -24.52
N VAL A 419 -1.35 12.24 -24.62
CA VAL A 419 -0.92 13.23 -23.62
C VAL A 419 -0.83 14.59 -24.27
N SER A 420 -1.52 15.58 -23.71
CA SER A 420 -1.39 17.00 -24.11
C SER A 420 -0.82 17.88 -23.01
N GLN A 421 -1.05 17.52 -21.75
CA GLN A 421 -0.67 18.30 -20.58
C GLN A 421 0.07 17.43 -19.56
N PRO A 422 0.97 18.01 -18.73
CA PRO A 422 1.68 17.27 -17.69
C PRO A 422 0.74 16.54 -16.70
N GLY A 423 -0.44 17.10 -16.42
CA GLY A 423 -1.42 16.49 -15.52
C GLY A 423 -2.05 15.19 -16.04
N HIS A 424 -1.94 14.90 -17.34
CA HIS A 424 -2.47 13.66 -17.94
C HIS A 424 -1.52 12.47 -17.76
N ILE A 425 -0.23 12.72 -17.53
CA ILE A 425 0.81 11.69 -17.48
C ILE A 425 0.52 10.66 -16.38
N TYR A 426 0.28 11.11 -15.14
CA TYR A 426 0.08 10.19 -14.01
C TYR A 426 -1.22 9.36 -14.12
N PRO A 427 -2.39 9.94 -14.48
CA PRO A 427 -3.58 9.16 -14.78
C PRO A 427 -3.36 8.06 -15.83
N ILE A 428 -2.71 8.41 -16.95
CA ILE A 428 -2.41 7.46 -18.05
C ILE A 428 -1.43 6.38 -17.57
N PHE A 429 -0.41 6.77 -16.82
CA PHE A 429 0.54 5.84 -16.22
C PHE A 429 -0.17 4.83 -15.31
N ARG A 430 -1.07 5.29 -14.42
CA ARG A 430 -1.87 4.36 -13.62
C ARG A 430 -2.72 3.46 -14.50
N GLU A 431 -3.34 3.97 -15.55
CA GLU A 431 -4.17 3.14 -16.43
C GLU A 431 -3.40 1.99 -17.09
N PHE A 432 -2.15 2.25 -17.52
CA PHE A 432 -1.29 1.22 -18.10
C PHE A 432 -0.86 0.15 -17.09
N PHE A 433 -0.55 0.53 -15.85
CA PHE A 433 0.05 -0.35 -14.84
C PHE A 433 -0.91 -0.73 -13.71
N LEU A 434 -2.21 -0.46 -13.84
CA LEU A 434 -3.20 -0.94 -12.90
C LEU A 434 -3.44 -2.45 -13.14
N PRO A 435 -3.51 -3.27 -12.08
CA PRO A 435 -3.87 -4.67 -12.20
C PRO A 435 -5.20 -4.82 -12.95
N LYS A 436 -5.14 -5.30 -14.20
CA LYS A 436 -6.35 -5.73 -14.90
C LYS A 436 -6.81 -6.99 -14.19
N VAL A 437 -7.89 -6.87 -13.39
CA VAL A 437 -8.46 -8.00 -12.65
C VAL A 437 -8.60 -9.18 -13.61
N LYS A 438 -7.92 -10.31 -13.33
CA LYS A 438 -8.03 -11.59 -14.07
C LYS A 438 -9.41 -12.25 -13.91
N GLY A 439 -10.47 -11.49 -14.12
CA GLY A 439 -11.85 -11.82 -13.78
C GLY A 439 -12.80 -11.63 -14.96
N ALA A 440 -12.59 -12.38 -16.05
CA ALA A 440 -13.60 -12.57 -17.10
C ALA A 440 -13.39 -13.83 -17.98
N GLN A 441 -12.50 -14.78 -17.63
CA GLN A 441 -12.25 -15.98 -18.45
C GLN A 441 -12.93 -17.28 -17.96
N TYR A 442 -13.73 -17.24 -16.89
CA TYR A 442 -14.49 -18.42 -16.41
C TYR A 442 -15.97 -18.12 -16.11
N ALA A 443 -16.63 -17.38 -17.00
CA ALA A 443 -18.08 -17.25 -17.02
C ALA A 443 -18.58 -17.41 -18.46
N GLY A 444 -18.48 -18.63 -18.98
CA GLY A 444 -18.86 -18.91 -20.36
C GLY A 444 -18.41 -20.30 -20.83
N SER A 445 -18.87 -21.35 -20.15
CA SER A 445 -19.00 -22.70 -20.70
C SER A 445 -20.09 -23.47 -19.97
#